data_AF-A0A7C2V6X0-F1
#
_entry.id   AF-A0A7C2V6X0-F1
#
_cell.length_a   1.000
_cell.length_b   1.000
_cell.length_c   1.000
_cell.angle_alpha   90.00
_cell.angle_beta   90.00
_cell.angle_gamma   90.00
#
_symmetry.space_group_name_H-M   'P 1'
#
loop_
_entity.id
_entity.type
_entity.pdbx_description
1 polymer ?
#
loop_
_entity_poly.entity_id
_entity_poly.type
_entity_poly.pdbx_seq_one_letter_code
_entity_poly.pdbx_strand_id
1 'polypeptide(L)'
;GKSINPNVKGVKVCIIGAGSKAFISSLLRDFALTPSLHGVTLMLMDIDEHRLARSYQLALKYFSELKVPINVERTMDTKACIEGSSFVLNLAFAIGYDHWGVMVDVAERHGYYRGVDATEWNMVCCYPTLMGYKQYSVAQNIASIVDEVARDAWMIQISNPVLETATLIHRLYPKLKLVGYCHGATHGVEQLVNKALKLNMSKVEWQAVGLNHVVFLTRFRYNGEDAYHLIDEWIEKRAEEFWANYVPGPWEETLSRAAVDMYRTYGLYPLGDTARSGTWKYHRDLKTKIYWYGPVGGIDSEVGWGIRMLLNQENERRLEETAFNPSIKATEAYPPNKSGEHIVDFIDSVLNGVERRIILNVPNELGILPRLPSDAIVEAPVYVTGNNIRPEPIVNVPSRMYPYVWYPRLSVTERALEAYLAGSKGLLIEALMHDPRTRSNEQAREVIEDLLNLPFNSDLKAHYK
;
A
#
# COMPACT_ATOMS: atom_id res chain seq x y z
N GLY A 1 18.17 10.50 32.98
CA GLY A 1 17.84 10.78 31.58
C GLY A 1 18.36 9.63 30.75
N LYS A 2 17.54 9.06 29.86
CA LYS A 2 17.99 7.96 29.00
C LYS A 2 19.03 8.51 28.01
N SER A 3 20.19 7.88 27.92
CA SER A 3 21.25 8.27 26.99
C SER A 3 20.75 8.11 25.55
N ILE A 4 20.86 9.18 24.75
CA ILE A 4 20.54 9.15 23.32
C ILE A 4 21.51 8.18 22.64
N ASN A 5 21.00 7.28 21.80
CA ASN A 5 21.81 6.35 21.03
C ASN A 5 22.72 7.13 20.07
N PRO A 6 24.05 6.97 20.11
CA PRO A 6 24.96 7.72 19.25
C PRO A 6 24.69 7.51 17.75
N ASN A 7 24.13 6.36 17.36
CA ASN A 7 23.79 6.04 15.97
C ASN A 7 22.59 6.84 15.42
N VAL A 8 21.79 7.48 16.29
CA VAL A 8 20.60 8.24 15.86
C VAL A 8 20.75 9.74 16.03
N LYS A 9 21.88 10.20 16.58
CA LYS A 9 22.16 11.62 16.76
C LYS A 9 22.35 12.29 15.40
N GLY A 10 21.48 13.25 15.08
CA GLY A 10 21.52 13.96 13.79
C GLY A 10 20.83 13.23 12.64
N VAL A 11 20.16 12.09 12.91
CA VAL A 11 19.35 11.40 11.91
C VAL A 11 18.04 12.16 11.69
N LYS A 12 17.78 12.52 10.43
CA LYS A 12 16.54 13.14 9.98
C LYS A 12 15.71 12.15 9.16
N VAL A 13 14.42 12.02 9.50
CA VAL A 13 13.42 11.24 8.77
C VAL A 13 12.43 12.23 8.15
N CYS A 14 12.48 12.38 6.83
CA CYS A 14 11.52 13.19 6.07
C CYS A 14 10.25 12.37 5.80
N ILE A 15 9.09 12.95 6.10
CA ILE A 15 7.78 12.34 5.90
C ILE A 15 6.98 13.25 4.97
N ILE A 16 6.88 12.85 3.70
CA ILE A 16 6.16 13.58 2.65
C ILE A 16 4.72 13.09 2.60
N GLY A 17 3.75 14.01 2.57
CA GLY A 17 2.34 13.70 2.75
C GLY A 17 1.98 13.46 4.23
N ALA A 18 2.65 14.17 5.15
CA ALA A 18 2.47 14.04 6.59
C ALA A 18 1.05 14.40 7.07
N GLY A 19 0.25 15.11 6.26
CA GLY A 19 -1.17 15.34 6.50
C GLY A 19 -2.04 14.10 6.27
N SER A 20 -1.46 12.94 5.95
CA SER A 20 -2.17 11.68 5.72
C SER A 20 -2.87 11.18 6.98
N LYS A 21 -4.19 11.01 6.90
CA LYS A 21 -5.02 10.43 7.96
C LYS A 21 -4.85 8.92 8.18
N ALA A 22 -4.25 8.24 7.21
CA ALA A 22 -4.09 6.78 7.26
C ALA A 22 -2.88 6.35 8.11
N PHE A 23 -1.77 7.11 8.05
CA PHE A 23 -0.49 6.62 8.57
C PHE A 23 0.11 7.45 9.69
N ILE A 24 -0.22 8.74 9.82
CA ILE A 24 0.52 9.63 10.73
C ILE A 24 0.45 9.15 12.18
N SER A 25 -0.74 8.79 12.67
CA SER A 25 -0.91 8.31 14.06
C SER A 25 -0.20 6.98 14.32
N SER A 26 -0.17 6.07 13.34
CA SER A 26 0.59 4.81 13.42
C SER A 26 2.09 5.07 13.52
N LEU A 27 2.64 5.92 12.65
CA LEU A 27 4.06 6.28 12.69
C LEU A 27 4.45 6.91 14.03
N LEU A 28 3.67 7.88 14.53
CA LEU A 28 3.94 8.52 15.82
C LEU A 28 3.96 7.52 16.98
N ARG A 29 3.01 6.60 17.02
CA ARG A 29 2.99 5.51 18.01
C ARG A 29 4.24 4.65 17.93
N ASP A 30 4.61 4.19 16.74
CA ASP A 30 5.73 3.27 16.59
C ASP A 30 7.08 3.93 16.88
N PHE A 31 7.27 5.19 16.49
CA PHE A 31 8.44 5.97 16.87
C PHE A 31 8.50 6.17 18.39
N ALA A 32 7.38 6.48 19.04
CA ALA A 32 7.33 6.61 20.49
C ALA A 32 7.73 5.30 21.20
N LEU A 33 7.29 4.17 20.66
CA LEU A 33 7.50 2.83 21.20
C LEU A 33 8.81 2.17 20.77
N THR A 34 9.71 2.89 20.10
CA THR A 34 11.01 2.36 19.64
C THR A 34 12.15 3.14 20.29
N PRO A 35 12.55 2.79 21.53
CA PRO A 35 13.55 3.55 22.30
C PRO A 35 14.91 3.71 21.61
N SER A 36 15.28 2.76 20.76
CA SER A 36 16.53 2.81 19.97
C SER A 36 16.56 3.93 18.94
N LEU A 37 15.40 4.54 18.62
CA LEU A 37 15.23 5.68 17.72
C LEU A 37 14.96 7.01 18.46
N HIS A 38 14.97 7.01 19.80
CA HIS A 38 14.80 8.24 20.58
C HIS A 38 15.99 9.18 20.33
N GLY A 39 15.71 10.39 19.81
CA GLY A 39 16.70 11.39 19.43
C GLY A 39 16.70 11.77 17.94
N VAL A 40 15.96 11.03 17.09
CA VAL A 40 15.77 11.41 15.67
C VAL A 40 14.97 12.71 15.54
N THR A 41 15.15 13.39 14.41
CA THR A 41 14.27 14.48 13.95
C THR A 41 13.28 13.95 12.92
N LEU A 42 11.99 14.10 13.19
CA LEU A 42 10.92 13.88 12.22
C LEU A 42 10.63 15.20 11.51
N MET A 43 10.87 15.25 10.20
CA MET A 43 10.59 16.40 9.34
C MET A 43 9.30 16.15 8.58
N LEU A 44 8.22 16.80 9.00
CA LEU A 44 6.90 16.65 8.38
C LEU A 44 6.75 17.58 7.18
N MET A 45 6.29 17.05 6.05
CA MET A 45 6.01 17.85 4.86
C MET A 45 4.65 17.50 4.26
N ASP A 46 3.86 18.53 3.98
CA ASP A 46 2.63 18.45 3.21
C ASP A 46 2.43 19.78 2.46
N ILE A 47 1.67 19.75 1.36
CA ILE A 47 1.32 20.94 0.59
C ILE A 47 0.08 21.65 1.18
N ASP A 48 -0.68 20.96 2.03
CA ASP A 48 -1.81 21.52 2.75
C ASP A 48 -1.35 21.97 4.15
N GLU A 49 -1.31 23.29 4.36
CA GLU A 49 -0.84 23.90 5.60
C GLU A 49 -1.65 23.45 6.83
N HIS A 50 -2.96 23.32 6.67
CA HIS A 50 -3.86 22.97 7.77
C HIS A 50 -3.66 21.52 8.20
N ARG A 51 -3.64 20.59 7.24
CA ARG A 51 -3.38 19.17 7.50
C ARG A 51 -1.97 18.96 8.07
N LEU A 52 -0.98 19.73 7.59
CA LEU A 52 0.37 19.71 8.15
C LEU A 52 0.40 20.21 9.60
N ALA A 53 -0.28 21.33 9.89
CA ALA A 53 -0.38 21.89 11.23
C ALA A 53 -1.00 20.89 12.20
N ARG A 54 -2.07 20.20 11.81
CA ARG A 54 -2.71 19.15 12.62
C ARG A 54 -1.74 18.04 12.97
N SER A 55 -1.08 17.45 11.97
CA SER A 55 -0.14 16.35 12.19
C SER A 55 1.04 16.77 13.07
N TYR A 56 1.53 17.99 12.90
CA TYR A 56 2.57 18.58 13.73
C TYR A 56 2.14 18.74 15.19
N GLN A 57 0.96 19.32 15.44
CA GLN A 57 0.43 19.49 16.80
C GLN A 57 0.17 18.15 17.48
N LEU A 58 -0.40 17.18 16.75
CA LEU A 58 -0.59 15.83 17.25
C LEU A 58 0.74 15.19 17.66
N ALA A 59 1.78 15.32 16.83
CA ALA A 59 3.11 14.77 17.11
C ALA A 59 3.76 15.39 18.37
N LEU A 60 3.76 16.72 18.47
CA LEU A 60 4.29 17.43 19.65
C LEU A 60 3.59 16.99 20.93
N LYS A 61 2.25 16.96 20.88
CA LYS A 61 1.41 16.56 22.01
C LYS A 61 1.68 15.11 22.42
N TYR A 62 1.71 14.19 21.45
CA TYR A 62 1.93 12.78 21.69
C TYR A 62 3.28 12.49 22.35
N PHE A 63 4.37 13.04 21.81
CA PHE A 63 5.71 12.82 22.35
C PHE A 63 5.92 13.54 23.69
N SER A 64 5.32 14.70 23.89
CA SER A 64 5.35 15.42 25.17
C SER A 64 4.64 14.62 26.28
N GLU A 65 3.42 14.12 26.02
CA GLU A 65 2.65 13.30 26.96
C GLU A 65 3.43 12.04 27.38
N LEU A 66 4.11 11.38 26.44
CA LEU A 66 4.92 10.19 26.69
C LEU A 66 6.35 10.48 27.17
N LYS A 67 6.77 11.75 27.20
CA LYS A 67 8.14 12.19 27.53
C LYS A 67 9.20 11.50 26.66
N VAL A 68 8.91 11.36 25.37
CA VAL A 68 9.79 10.77 24.36
C VAL A 68 10.63 11.87 23.71
N PRO A 69 11.97 11.77 23.69
CA PRO A 69 12.82 12.83 23.15
C PRO A 69 12.99 12.70 21.64
N ILE A 70 11.90 12.91 20.89
CA ILE A 70 11.90 12.99 19.42
C ILE A 70 11.66 14.44 19.04
N ASN A 71 12.52 14.97 18.17
CA ASN A 71 12.35 16.32 17.64
C ASN A 71 11.36 16.26 16.48
N VAL A 72 10.46 17.25 16.41
CA VAL A 72 9.50 17.35 15.31
C VAL A 72 9.64 18.74 14.69
N GLU A 73 9.82 18.77 13.38
CA GLU A 73 9.88 19.97 12.56
C GLU A 73 8.87 19.83 11.41
N ARG A 74 8.54 20.94 10.75
CA ARG A 74 7.61 20.95 9.61
C ARG A 74 8.04 21.93 8.53
N THR A 75 7.72 21.62 7.27
CA THR A 75 7.92 22.48 6.11
C THR A 75 6.85 22.21 5.05
N MET A 76 6.60 23.18 4.17
CA MET A 76 5.82 22.96 2.94
C MET A 76 6.74 22.81 1.71
N ASP A 77 8.05 22.91 1.88
CA ASP A 77 9.05 22.76 0.82
C ASP A 77 9.60 21.32 0.80
N THR A 78 9.37 20.63 -0.31
CA THR A 78 9.79 19.23 -0.48
C THR A 78 11.31 19.07 -0.41
N LYS A 79 12.09 19.98 -1.00
CA LYS A 79 13.56 19.91 -1.04
C LYS A 79 14.16 20.11 0.34
N ALA A 80 13.68 21.09 1.10
CA ALA A 80 14.08 21.34 2.48
C ALA A 80 13.74 20.15 3.40
N CYS A 81 12.63 19.44 3.14
CA CYS A 81 12.34 18.21 3.86
C CYS A 81 13.42 17.16 3.59
N ILE A 82 13.74 16.93 2.31
CA ILE A 82 14.64 15.85 1.86
C ILE A 82 16.11 16.13 2.21
N GLU A 83 16.60 17.36 2.05
CA GLU A 83 18.02 17.71 2.18
C GLU A 83 18.66 17.24 3.50
N GLY A 84 19.66 16.36 3.46
CA GLY A 84 20.29 15.82 4.67
C GLY A 84 19.45 14.79 5.45
N SER A 85 18.35 14.28 4.88
CA SER A 85 17.61 13.15 5.45
C SER A 85 18.36 11.83 5.29
N SER A 86 18.21 10.93 6.26
CA SER A 86 18.64 9.53 6.13
C SER A 86 17.52 8.63 5.59
N PHE A 87 16.27 9.04 5.77
CA PHE A 87 15.08 8.34 5.30
C PHE A 87 14.07 9.33 4.73
N VAL A 88 13.45 8.97 3.61
CA VAL A 88 12.40 9.75 2.95
C VAL A 88 11.20 8.85 2.73
N LEU A 89 10.13 9.08 3.49
CA LEU A 89 8.88 8.32 3.43
C LEU A 89 7.92 9.07 2.52
N ASN A 90 7.45 8.41 1.45
CA ASN A 90 6.42 8.96 0.57
C ASN A 90 5.04 8.39 0.93
N LEU A 91 4.23 9.18 1.64
CA LEU A 91 2.83 8.89 2.00
C LEU A 91 1.83 9.67 1.15
N ALA A 92 2.29 10.50 0.21
CA ALA A 92 1.44 11.44 -0.49
C ALA A 92 0.51 10.72 -1.47
N PHE A 93 -0.81 10.87 -1.25
CA PHE A 93 -1.82 10.47 -2.22
C PHE A 93 -2.30 11.71 -2.98
N ALA A 94 -1.52 12.10 -3.99
CA ALA A 94 -1.66 13.37 -4.72
C ALA A 94 -3.00 13.58 -5.44
N ILE A 95 -3.67 12.50 -5.85
CA ILE A 95 -4.99 12.60 -6.49
C ILE A 95 -6.04 13.12 -5.49
N GLY A 96 -5.99 12.65 -4.24
CA GLY A 96 -7.04 12.86 -3.26
C GLY A 96 -8.25 11.94 -3.45
N TYR A 97 -8.98 11.66 -2.37
CA TYR A 97 -10.11 10.71 -2.41
C TYR A 97 -11.33 11.27 -3.14
N ASP A 98 -11.58 12.58 -3.04
CA ASP A 98 -12.75 13.21 -3.66
C ASP A 98 -12.62 13.26 -5.19
N HIS A 99 -11.48 13.75 -5.70
CA HIS A 99 -11.18 13.74 -7.13
C HIS A 99 -11.18 12.32 -7.70
N TRP A 100 -10.66 11.36 -6.93
CA TRP A 100 -10.70 9.96 -7.33
C TRP A 100 -12.13 9.44 -7.49
N GLY A 101 -13.02 9.76 -6.55
CA GLY A 101 -14.45 9.43 -6.66
C GLY A 101 -15.08 10.01 -7.93
N VAL A 102 -14.79 11.28 -8.25
CA VAL A 102 -15.27 11.92 -9.48
C VAL A 102 -14.75 11.22 -10.74
N MET A 103 -13.49 10.81 -10.76
CA MET A 103 -12.91 10.08 -11.89
C MET A 103 -13.59 8.71 -12.09
N VAL A 104 -13.87 7.99 -11.00
CA VAL A 104 -14.64 6.74 -11.05
C VAL A 104 -16.03 6.98 -11.61
N ASP A 105 -16.75 8.00 -11.11
CA ASP A 105 -18.11 8.33 -11.56
C ASP A 105 -18.16 8.67 -13.05
N VAL A 106 -17.17 9.42 -13.56
CA VAL A 106 -17.07 9.73 -14.99
C VAL A 106 -16.87 8.46 -15.80
N ALA A 107 -15.93 7.61 -15.39
CA ALA A 107 -15.65 6.36 -16.09
C ALA A 107 -16.84 5.38 -16.07
N GLU A 108 -17.61 5.34 -14.98
CA GLU A 108 -18.82 4.51 -14.88
C GLU A 108 -19.92 4.96 -15.86
N ARG A 109 -20.05 6.27 -16.15
CA ARG A 109 -20.98 6.77 -17.17
C ARG A 109 -20.63 6.30 -18.58
N HIS A 110 -19.35 6.00 -18.80
CA HIS A 110 -18.83 5.42 -20.04
C HIS A 110 -18.86 3.88 -20.04
N GLY A 111 -19.44 3.23 -19.02
CA GLY A 111 -19.58 1.77 -18.95
C GLY A 111 -18.42 1.04 -18.28
N TYR A 112 -17.47 1.75 -17.67
CA TYR A 112 -16.36 1.16 -16.92
C TYR A 112 -16.73 1.05 -15.43
N TYR A 113 -17.48 -0.01 -15.05
CA TYR A 113 -17.87 -0.25 -13.66
C TYR A 113 -16.66 -0.22 -12.71
N ARG A 114 -16.70 0.64 -11.68
CA ARG A 114 -15.60 0.95 -10.74
C ARG A 114 -14.38 1.68 -11.32
N GLY A 115 -14.51 2.29 -12.49
CA GLY A 115 -13.50 3.13 -13.12
C GLY A 115 -12.51 2.38 -14.01
N VAL A 116 -11.79 3.12 -14.85
CA VAL A 116 -10.85 2.54 -15.83
C VAL A 116 -9.63 1.87 -15.17
N ASP A 117 -9.24 2.31 -13.98
CA ASP A 117 -8.10 1.73 -13.25
C ASP A 117 -8.42 0.41 -12.54
N ALA A 118 -9.71 0.10 -12.33
CA ALA A 118 -10.14 -1.20 -11.85
C ALA A 118 -9.95 -2.23 -12.96
N THR A 119 -8.94 -3.07 -12.83
CA THR A 119 -8.54 -4.06 -13.83
C THR A 119 -8.29 -5.41 -13.16
N GLU A 120 -8.16 -6.49 -13.94
CA GLU A 120 -7.82 -7.80 -13.37
C GLU A 120 -6.49 -7.70 -12.61
N TRP A 121 -6.45 -8.27 -11.40
CA TRP A 121 -5.29 -8.16 -10.53
C TRP A 121 -5.02 -6.76 -9.95
N ASN A 122 -5.91 -5.78 -10.21
CA ASN A 122 -5.90 -4.46 -9.58
C ASN A 122 -7.33 -3.90 -9.41
N MET A 123 -8.08 -4.41 -8.44
CA MET A 123 -9.46 -3.96 -8.15
C MET A 123 -9.53 -3.02 -6.94
N VAL A 124 -8.39 -2.81 -6.27
CA VAL A 124 -8.27 -1.93 -5.11
C VAL A 124 -8.62 -0.51 -5.53
N CYS A 125 -9.74 0.01 -5.00
CA CYS A 125 -10.29 1.29 -5.44
C CYS A 125 -9.29 2.44 -5.36
N CYS A 126 -8.38 2.48 -4.39
CA CYS A 126 -7.36 3.55 -4.29
C CYS A 126 -5.97 3.09 -4.75
N TYR A 127 -5.94 2.45 -5.91
CA TYR A 127 -4.71 1.99 -6.55
C TYR A 127 -4.67 2.40 -8.03
N PRO A 128 -4.43 3.70 -8.28
CA PRO A 128 -4.52 4.24 -9.64
C PRO A 128 -3.38 3.68 -10.50
N THR A 129 -3.70 3.23 -11.71
CA THR A 129 -2.72 2.70 -12.67
C THR A 129 -2.73 3.58 -13.92
N LEU A 130 -3.62 3.32 -14.88
CA LEU A 130 -3.72 4.09 -16.13
C LEU A 130 -3.88 5.60 -15.88
N MET A 131 -4.70 5.99 -14.91
CA MET A 131 -4.93 7.39 -14.55
C MET A 131 -4.06 7.85 -13.37
N GLY A 132 -2.96 7.14 -13.10
CA GLY A 132 -2.05 7.33 -11.97
C GLY A 132 -1.02 8.45 -12.11
N TYR A 133 -1.04 9.26 -13.18
CA TYR A 133 -0.06 10.32 -13.45
C TYR A 133 0.34 11.16 -12.25
N LYS A 134 -0.62 11.65 -11.44
CA LYS A 134 -0.30 12.51 -10.28
C LYS A 134 0.52 11.75 -9.23
N GLN A 135 0.32 10.43 -9.10
CA GLN A 135 1.17 9.61 -8.22
C GLN A 135 2.54 9.40 -8.83
N TYR A 136 2.61 9.07 -10.13
CA TYR A 136 3.86 8.87 -10.84
C TYR A 136 4.74 10.12 -10.83
N SER A 137 4.17 11.28 -11.15
CA SER A 137 4.89 12.56 -11.20
C SER A 137 5.39 12.99 -9.83
N VAL A 138 4.59 12.84 -8.77
CA VAL A 138 5.02 13.14 -7.40
C VAL A 138 6.12 12.18 -6.95
N ALA A 139 5.96 10.87 -7.16
CA ALA A 139 6.97 9.88 -6.79
C ALA A 139 8.29 10.10 -7.55
N GLN A 140 8.23 10.36 -8.86
CA GLN A 140 9.39 10.67 -9.69
C GLN A 140 10.08 11.97 -9.26
N ASN A 141 9.32 13.01 -8.94
CA ASN A 141 9.86 14.29 -8.47
C ASN A 141 10.57 14.14 -7.12
N ILE A 142 9.97 13.40 -6.18
CA ILE A 142 10.62 13.07 -4.90
C ILE A 142 11.93 12.32 -5.15
N ALA A 143 11.91 11.27 -5.98
CA ALA A 143 13.11 10.50 -6.30
C ALA A 143 14.20 11.37 -6.93
N SER A 144 13.84 12.26 -7.85
CA SER A 144 14.78 13.22 -8.45
C SER A 144 15.46 14.09 -7.40
N ILE A 145 14.71 14.60 -6.43
CA ILE A 145 15.26 15.45 -5.37
C ILE A 145 16.13 14.62 -4.42
N VAL A 146 15.74 13.38 -4.09
CA VAL A 146 16.57 12.48 -3.30
C VAL A 146 17.91 12.22 -4.00
N ASP A 147 17.91 11.92 -5.30
CA ASP A 147 19.14 11.70 -6.07
C ASP A 147 20.04 12.94 -6.09
N GLU A 148 19.45 14.14 -6.10
CA GLU A 148 20.17 15.42 -6.09
C GLU A 148 20.79 15.74 -4.71
N VAL A 149 20.02 15.70 -3.62
CA VAL A 149 20.43 16.29 -2.33
C VAL A 149 20.53 15.32 -1.16
N ALA A 150 20.14 14.05 -1.35
CA ALA A 150 20.13 13.05 -0.28
C ALA A 150 20.37 11.62 -0.83
N ARG A 151 21.30 11.45 -1.78
CA ARG A 151 21.46 10.19 -2.53
C ARG A 151 21.73 8.94 -1.67
N ASP A 152 22.28 9.13 -0.47
CA ASP A 152 22.53 8.04 0.47
C ASP A 152 21.32 7.68 1.34
N ALA A 153 20.24 8.44 1.28
CA ALA A 153 19.01 8.19 2.02
C ALA A 153 18.25 6.97 1.48
N TRP A 154 17.55 6.28 2.37
CA TRP A 154 16.55 5.31 1.98
C TRP A 154 15.25 6.01 1.59
N MET A 155 14.79 5.80 0.36
CA MET A 155 13.44 6.16 -0.06
C MET A 155 12.49 4.99 0.21
N ILE A 156 11.45 5.25 0.99
CA ILE A 156 10.41 4.29 1.36
C ILE A 156 9.11 4.70 0.68
N GLN A 157 8.76 3.99 -0.40
CA GLN A 157 7.55 4.23 -1.17
C GLN A 157 6.36 3.53 -0.52
N ILE A 158 5.42 4.29 0.03
CA ILE A 158 4.26 3.75 0.77
C ILE A 158 2.95 4.11 0.05
N SER A 159 2.90 5.29 -0.59
CA SER A 159 1.71 5.70 -1.32
C SER A 159 1.47 4.80 -2.54
N ASN A 160 0.19 4.46 -2.75
CA ASN A 160 -0.21 3.70 -3.91
C ASN A 160 -0.11 4.55 -5.19
N PRO A 161 0.22 3.93 -6.33
CA PRO A 161 0.42 2.49 -6.54
C PRO A 161 1.87 2.05 -6.26
N VAL A 162 2.13 1.28 -5.20
CA VAL A 162 3.50 0.95 -4.77
C VAL A 162 4.25 0.15 -5.84
N LEU A 163 3.61 -0.80 -6.53
CA LEU A 163 4.26 -1.60 -7.57
C LEU A 163 4.74 -0.71 -8.72
N GLU A 164 3.84 0.08 -9.31
CA GLU A 164 4.13 0.95 -10.45
C GLU A 164 5.12 2.04 -10.07
N THR A 165 4.90 2.75 -8.95
CA THR A 165 5.78 3.86 -8.53
C THR A 165 7.18 3.38 -8.15
N ALA A 166 7.30 2.27 -7.41
CA ALA A 166 8.61 1.72 -7.09
C ALA A 166 9.32 1.18 -8.33
N THR A 167 8.60 0.55 -9.27
CA THR A 167 9.17 0.08 -10.55
C THR A 167 9.67 1.25 -11.39
N LEU A 168 8.87 2.33 -11.49
CA LEU A 168 9.25 3.56 -12.17
C LEU A 168 10.52 4.19 -11.57
N ILE A 169 10.56 4.33 -10.24
CA ILE A 169 11.72 4.94 -9.56
C ILE A 169 12.96 4.06 -9.73
N HIS A 170 12.85 2.74 -9.55
CA HIS A 170 13.97 1.81 -9.73
C HIS A 170 14.57 1.90 -11.13
N ARG A 171 13.72 1.96 -12.17
CA ARG A 171 14.16 2.08 -13.57
C ARG A 171 14.83 3.42 -13.87
N LEU A 172 14.29 4.52 -13.36
CA LEU A 172 14.80 5.87 -13.65
C LEU A 172 16.01 6.25 -12.79
N TYR A 173 16.07 5.75 -11.55
CA TYR A 173 17.09 6.09 -10.56
C TYR A 173 17.68 4.83 -9.89
N PRO A 174 18.33 3.94 -10.66
CA PRO A 174 18.79 2.62 -10.18
C PRO A 174 19.84 2.66 -9.06
N LYS A 175 20.38 3.84 -8.73
CA LYS A 175 21.35 4.04 -7.66
C LYS A 175 20.72 4.43 -6.32
N LEU A 176 19.43 4.78 -6.31
CA LEU A 176 18.73 5.11 -5.07
C LEU A 176 18.50 3.86 -4.23
N LYS A 177 18.63 4.01 -2.92
CA LYS A 177 18.24 2.97 -1.97
C LYS A 177 16.72 3.00 -1.83
N LEU A 178 16.04 2.16 -2.58
CA LEU A 178 14.58 2.15 -2.67
C LEU A 178 14.01 0.86 -2.06
N VAL A 179 12.99 1.02 -1.22
CA VAL A 179 12.05 -0.06 -0.88
C VAL A 179 10.63 0.47 -0.99
N GLY A 180 9.69 -0.38 -1.37
CA GLY A 180 8.28 -0.11 -1.17
C GLY A 180 7.75 -0.84 0.06
N TYR A 181 6.69 -0.33 0.67
CA TYR A 181 6.10 -0.92 1.88
C TYR A 181 4.57 -1.00 1.79
N CYS A 182 4.03 -2.14 2.19
CA CYS A 182 2.59 -2.39 2.35
C CYS A 182 2.36 -3.43 3.46
N HIS A 183 1.26 -3.30 4.19
CA HIS A 183 0.91 -4.21 5.29
C HIS A 183 0.02 -5.40 4.88
N GLY A 184 -0.43 -5.46 3.62
CA GLY A 184 -1.50 -6.37 3.17
C GLY A 184 -1.25 -7.83 3.51
N ALA A 185 -0.04 -8.34 3.25
CA ALA A 185 0.32 -9.73 3.55
C ALA A 185 0.20 -10.07 5.04
N THR A 186 0.75 -9.20 5.90
CA THR A 186 0.78 -9.39 7.37
C THR A 186 -0.63 -9.37 7.95
N HIS A 187 -1.43 -8.34 7.62
CA HIS A 187 -2.82 -8.29 8.10
C HIS A 187 -3.67 -9.44 7.56
N GLY A 188 -3.47 -9.84 6.30
CA GLY A 188 -4.18 -10.96 5.70
C GLY A 188 -3.93 -12.29 6.42
N VAL A 189 -2.66 -12.62 6.73
CA VAL A 189 -2.36 -13.85 7.45
C VAL A 189 -2.89 -13.82 8.88
N GLU A 190 -2.83 -12.67 9.56
CA GLU A 190 -3.39 -12.51 10.91
C GLU A 190 -4.91 -12.70 10.91
N GLN A 191 -5.62 -12.15 9.93
CA GLN A 191 -7.05 -12.37 9.76
C GLN A 191 -7.37 -13.85 9.56
N LEU A 192 -6.69 -14.50 8.60
CA LEU A 192 -6.89 -15.93 8.32
C LEU A 192 -6.67 -16.78 9.58
N VAL A 193 -5.54 -16.61 10.25
CA VAL A 193 -5.13 -17.38 11.43
C VAL A 193 -6.08 -17.13 12.61
N ASN A 194 -6.31 -15.86 12.97
CA ASN A 194 -7.04 -15.52 14.19
C ASN A 194 -8.56 -15.62 14.03
N LYS A 195 -9.09 -15.35 12.84
CA LYS A 195 -10.55 -15.26 12.61
C LYS A 195 -11.15 -16.52 12.03
N ALA A 196 -10.56 -17.06 10.95
CA ALA A 196 -11.06 -18.27 10.30
C ALA A 196 -10.55 -19.54 11.01
N LEU A 197 -9.23 -19.67 11.17
CA LEU A 197 -8.63 -20.90 11.69
C LEU A 197 -8.68 -21.01 13.23
N LYS A 198 -8.76 -19.87 13.93
CA LYS A 198 -8.71 -19.76 15.40
C LYS A 198 -7.42 -20.34 16.01
N LEU A 199 -6.29 -20.11 15.35
CA LEU A 199 -4.98 -20.57 15.78
C LEU A 199 -4.21 -19.46 16.50
N ASN A 200 -3.19 -19.85 17.28
CA ASN A 200 -2.29 -18.90 17.91
C ASN A 200 -1.18 -18.47 16.93
N MET A 201 -1.16 -17.19 16.57
CA MET A 201 -0.18 -16.59 15.65
C MET A 201 1.28 -16.80 16.08
N SER A 202 1.59 -16.89 17.39
CA SER A 202 2.97 -17.10 17.86
C SER A 202 3.56 -18.48 17.50
N LYS A 203 2.73 -19.40 17.03
CA LYS A 203 3.11 -20.75 16.59
C LYS A 203 3.07 -20.90 15.06
N VAL A 204 2.78 -19.82 14.35
CA VAL A 204 2.66 -19.79 12.89
C VAL A 204 3.97 -19.34 12.26
N GLU A 205 4.50 -20.15 11.35
CA GLU A 205 5.53 -19.73 10.40
C GLU A 205 4.86 -19.53 9.04
N TRP A 206 5.09 -18.38 8.41
CA TRP A 206 4.45 -18.07 7.13
C TRP A 206 5.38 -17.35 6.16
N GLN A 207 5.16 -17.56 4.87
CA GLN A 207 5.85 -16.87 3.77
C GLN A 207 4.80 -16.48 2.73
N ALA A 208 4.88 -15.26 2.21
CA ALA A 208 4.05 -14.82 1.09
C ALA A 208 4.90 -14.12 0.04
N VAL A 209 4.57 -14.29 -1.23
CA VAL A 209 5.35 -13.68 -2.32
C VAL A 209 4.44 -13.27 -3.47
N GLY A 210 4.84 -12.25 -4.22
CA GLY A 210 4.17 -11.86 -5.44
C GLY A 210 4.54 -10.45 -5.86
N LEU A 211 3.53 -9.70 -6.32
CA LEU A 211 3.62 -8.27 -6.59
C LEU A 211 2.82 -7.54 -5.50
N ASN A 212 3.03 -6.24 -5.30
CA ASN A 212 2.22 -5.49 -4.33
C ASN A 212 0.71 -5.66 -4.59
N HIS A 213 -0.05 -5.94 -3.53
CA HIS A 213 -1.48 -6.31 -3.56
C HIS A 213 -1.82 -7.57 -4.37
N VAL A 214 -0.82 -8.37 -4.78
CA VAL A 214 -0.99 -9.64 -5.50
C VAL A 214 0.01 -10.68 -4.98
N VAL A 215 -0.04 -10.90 -3.66
CA VAL A 215 0.79 -11.82 -2.88
C VAL A 215 0.03 -13.05 -2.41
N PHE A 216 0.70 -14.19 -2.49
CA PHE A 216 0.12 -15.48 -2.14
C PHE A 216 0.95 -16.15 -1.04
N LEU A 217 0.26 -16.73 -0.05
CA LEU A 217 0.85 -17.57 0.98
C LEU A 217 1.54 -18.74 0.27
N THR A 218 2.86 -18.91 0.46
CA THR A 218 3.70 -19.95 -0.17
C THR A 218 4.23 -20.95 0.86
N ARG A 219 4.30 -20.53 2.13
CA ARG A 219 4.60 -21.39 3.27
C ARG A 219 3.60 -21.06 4.36
N PHE A 220 2.99 -22.09 4.93
CA PHE A 220 2.13 -21.95 6.09
C PHE A 220 2.35 -23.17 6.99
N ARG A 221 2.96 -22.95 8.15
CA ARG A 221 3.22 -24.00 9.13
C ARG A 221 2.68 -23.62 10.50
N TYR A 222 2.25 -24.61 11.27
CA TYR A 222 1.77 -24.46 12.63
C TYR A 222 2.44 -25.49 13.53
N ASN A 223 3.14 -25.05 14.59
CA ASN A 223 4.02 -25.91 15.42
C ASN A 223 5.04 -26.72 14.59
N GLY A 224 5.57 -26.13 13.52
CA GLY A 224 6.59 -26.77 12.68
C GLY A 224 6.06 -27.77 11.65
N GLU A 225 4.75 -27.96 11.50
CA GLU A 225 4.16 -28.84 10.48
C GLU A 225 3.43 -28.05 9.41
N ASP A 226 3.35 -28.55 8.17
CA ASP A 226 2.57 -27.91 7.11
C ASP A 226 1.10 -27.80 7.53
N ALA A 227 0.53 -26.61 7.39
CA ALA A 227 -0.78 -26.26 7.94
C ALA A 227 -1.83 -25.95 6.86
N TYR A 228 -1.56 -26.19 5.57
CA TYR A 228 -2.58 -25.97 4.53
C TYR A 228 -3.82 -26.85 4.74
N HIS A 229 -3.63 -28.06 5.24
CA HIS A 229 -4.74 -28.96 5.58
C HIS A 229 -5.74 -28.34 6.58
N LEU A 230 -5.31 -27.39 7.43
CA LEU A 230 -6.20 -26.65 8.35
C LEU A 230 -7.08 -25.63 7.61
N ILE A 231 -6.57 -25.06 6.51
CA ILE A 231 -7.36 -24.21 5.61
C ILE A 231 -8.39 -25.08 4.89
N ASP A 232 -7.98 -26.24 4.36
CA ASP A 232 -8.88 -27.19 3.70
C ASP A 232 -10.00 -27.65 4.65
N GLU A 233 -9.64 -28.07 5.88
CA GLU A 233 -10.60 -28.47 6.89
C GLU A 233 -11.58 -27.34 7.25
N TRP A 234 -11.09 -26.10 7.38
CA TRP A 234 -11.95 -24.95 7.63
C TRP A 234 -12.93 -24.73 6.45
N ILE A 235 -12.45 -24.81 5.22
CA ILE A 235 -13.26 -24.66 4.01
C ILE A 235 -14.35 -25.73 3.96
N GLU A 236 -14.00 -26.99 4.20
CA GLU A 236 -14.93 -28.13 4.09
C GLU A 236 -15.97 -28.16 5.19
N LYS A 237 -15.58 -27.84 6.43
CA LYS A 237 -16.42 -28.08 7.61
C LYS A 237 -17.07 -26.82 8.19
N ARG A 238 -16.48 -25.65 7.98
CA ARG A 238 -16.82 -24.43 8.75
C ARG A 238 -17.07 -23.18 7.92
N ALA A 239 -16.61 -23.10 6.68
CA ALA A 239 -16.66 -21.85 5.92
C ALA A 239 -18.08 -21.35 5.60
N GLU A 240 -19.01 -22.25 5.25
CA GLU A 240 -20.41 -21.85 4.99
C GLU A 240 -21.11 -21.33 6.25
N GLU A 241 -20.93 -21.99 7.40
CA GLU A 241 -21.43 -21.50 8.69
C GLU A 241 -20.75 -20.19 9.09
N PHE A 242 -19.45 -20.05 8.83
CA PHE A 242 -18.71 -18.82 9.06
C PHE A 242 -19.32 -17.66 8.27
N TRP A 243 -19.56 -17.80 6.97
CA TRP A 243 -20.17 -16.73 6.16
C TRP A 243 -21.66 -16.49 6.45
N ALA A 244 -22.36 -17.47 7.04
CA ALA A 244 -23.73 -17.25 7.51
C ALA A 244 -23.78 -16.36 8.77
N ASN A 245 -22.74 -16.39 9.60
CA ASN A 245 -22.71 -15.72 10.90
C ASN A 245 -21.68 -14.57 11.00
N TYR A 246 -20.82 -14.41 10.01
CA TYR A 246 -19.76 -13.41 9.97
C TYR A 246 -19.80 -12.64 8.66
N VAL A 247 -19.96 -11.32 8.76
CA VAL A 247 -19.82 -10.40 7.64
C VAL A 247 -18.41 -9.82 7.67
N PRO A 248 -17.55 -10.09 6.67
CA PRO A 248 -16.24 -9.48 6.58
C PRO A 248 -16.35 -7.95 6.63
N GLY A 249 -15.57 -7.33 7.51
CA GLY A 249 -15.47 -5.88 7.59
C GLY A 249 -14.65 -5.30 6.43
N PRO A 250 -14.54 -3.96 6.37
CA PRO A 250 -13.57 -3.29 5.50
C PRO A 250 -12.17 -3.89 5.66
N TRP A 251 -11.50 -4.20 4.55
CA TRP A 251 -10.12 -4.74 4.52
C TRP A 251 -9.98 -6.18 5.03
N GLU A 252 -11.08 -6.93 5.16
CA GLU A 252 -11.08 -8.33 5.59
C GLU A 252 -11.36 -9.33 4.47
N GLU A 253 -11.20 -8.90 3.22
CA GLU A 253 -11.53 -9.70 2.05
C GLU A 253 -10.69 -10.99 1.93
N THR A 254 -9.58 -11.12 2.67
CA THR A 254 -8.86 -12.39 2.86
C THR A 254 -9.78 -13.52 3.35
N LEU A 255 -10.85 -13.19 4.08
CA LEU A 255 -11.82 -14.14 4.64
C LEU A 255 -13.01 -14.42 3.70
N SER A 256 -12.99 -13.88 2.49
CA SER A 256 -14.12 -13.92 1.55
C SER A 256 -14.26 -15.25 0.83
N ARG A 257 -15.42 -15.45 0.18
CA ARG A 257 -15.62 -16.57 -0.75
C ARG A 257 -14.69 -16.47 -1.96
N ALA A 258 -14.36 -15.25 -2.40
CA ALA A 258 -13.42 -15.02 -3.49
C ALA A 258 -12.03 -15.57 -3.14
N ALA A 259 -11.53 -15.28 -1.94
CA ALA A 259 -10.22 -15.77 -1.47
C ALA A 259 -10.15 -17.31 -1.49
N VAL A 260 -11.21 -17.98 -1.04
CA VAL A 260 -11.30 -19.45 -1.06
C VAL A 260 -11.35 -20.01 -2.48
N ASP A 261 -12.09 -19.38 -3.39
CA ASP A 261 -12.15 -19.81 -4.79
C ASP A 261 -10.82 -19.59 -5.52
N MET A 262 -10.13 -18.48 -5.25
CA MET A 262 -8.77 -18.23 -5.72
C MET A 262 -7.80 -19.27 -5.18
N TYR A 263 -7.86 -19.61 -3.89
CA TYR A 263 -7.06 -20.67 -3.30
C TYR A 263 -7.27 -22.01 -4.03
N ARG A 264 -8.52 -22.43 -4.23
CA ARG A 264 -8.85 -23.66 -4.98
C ARG A 264 -8.34 -23.63 -6.43
N THR A 265 -8.34 -22.46 -7.06
CA THR A 265 -7.93 -22.30 -8.47
C THR A 265 -6.41 -22.30 -8.64
N TYR A 266 -5.71 -21.57 -7.77
CA TYR A 266 -4.28 -21.29 -7.92
C TYR A 266 -3.38 -22.18 -7.05
N GLY A 267 -3.94 -22.84 -6.04
CA GLY A 267 -3.24 -23.73 -5.12
C GLY A 267 -2.54 -23.02 -3.96
N LEU A 268 -2.57 -21.69 -3.93
CA LEU A 268 -2.03 -20.87 -2.84
C LEU A 268 -3.09 -19.89 -2.35
N TYR A 269 -3.12 -19.62 -1.05
CA TYR A 269 -4.13 -18.74 -0.46
C TYR A 269 -3.74 -17.26 -0.67
N PRO A 270 -4.61 -16.42 -1.24
CA PRO A 270 -4.34 -14.99 -1.40
C PRO A 270 -4.41 -14.26 -0.06
N LEU A 271 -3.46 -13.35 0.22
CA LEU A 271 -3.45 -12.58 1.47
C LEU A 271 -3.73 -11.10 1.25
N GLY A 272 -4.51 -10.51 2.16
CA GLY A 272 -4.78 -9.09 2.22
C GLY A 272 -5.47 -8.60 0.94
N ASP A 273 -4.91 -7.53 0.37
CA ASP A 273 -5.45 -6.89 -0.83
C ASP A 273 -5.45 -7.77 -2.08
N THR A 274 -4.71 -8.88 -2.06
CA THR A 274 -4.77 -9.90 -3.12
C THR A 274 -6.15 -10.48 -3.26
N ALA A 275 -6.84 -10.71 -2.14
CA ALA A 275 -8.19 -11.26 -2.15
C ALA A 275 -9.21 -10.30 -2.77
N ARG A 276 -8.91 -9.00 -2.80
CA ARG A 276 -9.72 -7.96 -3.45
C ARG A 276 -9.44 -7.86 -4.93
N SER A 277 -8.20 -8.15 -5.32
CA SER A 277 -7.65 -7.96 -6.66
C SER A 277 -7.85 -9.17 -7.56
N GLY A 278 -8.98 -9.87 -7.49
CA GLY A 278 -9.18 -11.04 -8.35
C GLY A 278 -9.43 -10.68 -9.82
N THR A 279 -9.84 -11.68 -10.60
CA THR A 279 -10.28 -11.48 -11.99
C THR A 279 -11.70 -10.90 -12.05
N TRP A 280 -12.18 -10.52 -13.25
CA TRP A 280 -13.56 -10.04 -13.41
C TRP A 280 -14.63 -11.07 -13.00
N LYS A 281 -14.29 -12.35 -12.79
CA LYS A 281 -15.18 -13.38 -12.21
C LYS A 281 -15.89 -12.89 -10.95
N TYR A 282 -15.21 -12.09 -10.13
CA TYR A 282 -15.73 -11.66 -8.81
C TYR A 282 -16.30 -10.23 -8.81
N HIS A 283 -16.20 -9.50 -9.93
CA HIS A 283 -16.39 -8.05 -9.94
C HIS A 283 -17.27 -7.52 -11.08
N ARG A 284 -18.04 -8.38 -11.78
CA ARG A 284 -18.85 -7.97 -12.94
C ARG A 284 -19.87 -6.88 -12.62
N ASP A 285 -20.48 -6.97 -11.45
CA ASP A 285 -21.49 -6.04 -10.94
C ASP A 285 -21.59 -6.16 -9.41
N LEU A 286 -22.40 -5.31 -8.78
CA LEU A 286 -22.60 -5.34 -7.32
C LEU A 286 -23.17 -6.67 -6.84
N LYS A 287 -24.10 -7.29 -7.56
CA LYS A 287 -24.70 -8.59 -7.16
C LYS A 287 -23.63 -9.68 -7.09
N THR A 288 -22.74 -9.71 -8.07
CA THR A 288 -21.59 -10.61 -8.14
C THR A 288 -20.67 -10.33 -6.96
N LYS A 289 -20.33 -9.06 -6.71
CA LYS A 289 -19.50 -8.69 -5.54
C LYS A 289 -20.16 -9.09 -4.23
N ILE A 290 -21.48 -8.95 -4.09
CA ILE A 290 -22.21 -9.34 -2.87
C ILE A 290 -22.07 -10.84 -2.60
N TYR A 291 -22.22 -11.66 -3.65
CA TYR A 291 -22.02 -13.10 -3.51
C TYR A 291 -20.60 -13.42 -3.03
N TRP A 292 -19.58 -12.80 -3.62
CA TRP A 292 -18.19 -13.16 -3.36
C TRP A 292 -17.59 -12.54 -2.08
N TYR A 293 -18.00 -11.33 -1.73
CA TYR A 293 -17.40 -10.50 -0.68
C TYR A 293 -18.35 -10.16 0.47
N GLY A 294 -19.58 -10.68 0.45
CA GLY A 294 -20.58 -10.46 1.50
C GLY A 294 -21.49 -9.25 1.23
N PRO A 295 -22.40 -8.90 2.15
CA PRO A 295 -23.54 -8.01 1.90
C PRO A 295 -23.24 -6.63 1.32
N VAL A 296 -22.04 -6.09 1.55
CA VAL A 296 -21.62 -4.78 1.01
C VAL A 296 -20.84 -4.90 -0.30
N GLY A 297 -20.56 -6.11 -0.78
CA GLY A 297 -19.76 -6.34 -1.99
C GLY A 297 -18.27 -6.03 -1.83
N GLY A 298 -17.74 -6.11 -0.60
CA GLY A 298 -16.37 -5.73 -0.27
C GLY A 298 -16.15 -4.22 -0.31
N ILE A 299 -14.97 -3.77 0.10
CA ILE A 299 -14.66 -2.34 0.21
C ILE A 299 -14.56 -1.61 -1.16
N ASP A 300 -14.44 -2.38 -2.25
CA ASP A 300 -14.29 -1.87 -3.63
C ASP A 300 -15.59 -1.84 -4.43
N SER A 301 -16.73 -2.15 -3.82
CA SER A 301 -18.03 -1.83 -4.40
C SER A 301 -18.33 -0.34 -4.25
N GLU A 302 -19.40 0.12 -4.88
CA GLU A 302 -19.96 1.46 -4.67
C GLU A 302 -20.41 1.68 -3.21
N VAL A 303 -20.93 0.64 -2.54
CA VAL A 303 -21.34 0.71 -1.12
C VAL A 303 -20.13 0.74 -0.20
N GLY A 304 -19.15 -0.14 -0.45
CA GLY A 304 -17.88 -0.19 0.27
C GLY A 304 -17.11 1.13 0.14
N TRP A 305 -17.11 1.73 -1.05
CA TRP A 305 -16.54 3.06 -1.26
C TRP A 305 -17.18 4.13 -0.38
N GLY A 306 -18.51 4.13 -0.29
CA GLY A 306 -19.25 5.00 0.64
C GLY A 306 -18.83 4.81 2.09
N ILE A 307 -18.73 3.55 2.55
CA ILE A 307 -18.24 3.21 3.90
C ILE A 307 -16.82 3.75 4.10
N ARG A 308 -15.92 3.56 3.13
CA ARG A 308 -14.55 4.08 3.18
C ARG A 308 -14.55 5.59 3.37
N MET A 309 -15.38 6.33 2.64
CA MET A 309 -15.46 7.79 2.75
C MET A 309 -15.92 8.23 4.15
N LEU A 310 -16.90 7.53 4.74
CA LEU A 310 -17.34 7.81 6.11
C LEU A 310 -16.25 7.53 7.15
N LEU A 311 -15.55 6.39 7.06
CA LEU A 311 -14.41 6.07 7.93
C LEU A 311 -13.30 7.11 7.79
N ASN A 312 -13.05 7.56 6.56
CA ASN A 312 -12.09 8.60 6.23
C ASN A 312 -12.47 9.96 6.83
N GLN A 313 -13.75 10.30 6.91
CA GLN A 313 -14.23 11.53 7.56
C GLN A 313 -14.11 11.43 9.07
N GLU A 314 -14.49 10.29 9.66
CA GLU A 314 -14.40 10.07 11.09
C GLU A 314 -12.94 10.09 11.59
N ASN A 315 -12.03 9.46 10.84
CA ASN A 315 -10.60 9.50 11.16
C ASN A 315 -10.04 10.93 11.09
N GLU A 316 -10.46 11.71 10.09
CA GLU A 316 -10.05 13.12 9.96
C GLU A 316 -10.54 13.93 11.17
N ARG A 317 -11.84 13.81 11.52
CA ARG A 317 -12.44 14.47 12.69
C ARG A 317 -11.72 14.12 13.98
N ARG A 318 -11.42 12.83 14.19
CA ARG A 318 -10.69 12.37 15.39
C ARG A 318 -9.28 12.95 15.46
N LEU A 319 -8.55 12.99 14.34
CA LEU A 319 -7.21 13.59 14.29
C LEU A 319 -7.29 15.09 14.60
N GLU A 320 -8.27 15.78 14.02
CA GLU A 320 -8.51 17.22 14.17
C GLU A 320 -8.76 17.58 15.65
N GLU A 321 -9.74 16.91 16.25
CA GLU A 321 -10.11 17.11 17.66
C GLU A 321 -8.94 16.79 18.59
N THR A 322 -8.23 15.68 18.34
CA THR A 322 -7.10 15.28 19.19
C THR A 322 -5.94 16.26 19.09
N ALA A 323 -5.64 16.77 17.90
CA ALA A 323 -4.53 17.70 17.67
C ALA A 323 -4.78 19.05 18.33
N PHE A 324 -5.98 19.62 18.17
CA PHE A 324 -6.24 21.01 18.53
C PHE A 324 -7.02 21.21 19.83
N ASN A 325 -7.71 20.19 20.36
CA ASN A 325 -8.40 20.32 21.65
C ASN A 325 -7.45 19.98 22.82
N PRO A 326 -7.09 20.95 23.69
CA PRO A 326 -6.16 20.71 24.79
C PRO A 326 -6.71 19.76 25.86
N SER A 327 -8.03 19.56 25.93
CA SER A 327 -8.66 18.70 26.93
C SER A 327 -8.62 17.20 26.57
N ILE A 328 -8.38 16.86 25.31
CA ILE A 328 -8.29 15.46 24.84
C ILE A 328 -6.84 15.03 24.88
N LYS A 329 -6.46 13.98 25.62
CA LYS A 329 -5.07 13.49 25.56
C LYS A 329 -4.81 12.73 24.26
N ALA A 330 -3.67 12.99 23.63
CA ALA A 330 -3.29 12.28 22.41
C ALA A 330 -3.07 10.78 22.68
N THR A 331 -2.54 10.41 23.86
CA THR A 331 -2.38 9.00 24.27
C THR A 331 -3.68 8.30 24.63
N GLU A 332 -4.75 9.03 24.94
CA GLU A 332 -6.08 8.43 25.15
C GLU A 332 -6.77 8.20 23.81
N ALA A 333 -6.70 9.18 22.90
CA ALA A 333 -7.19 9.04 21.54
C ALA A 333 -6.39 8.00 20.73
N TYR A 334 -5.09 7.86 20.96
CA TYR A 334 -4.23 6.89 20.29
C TYR A 334 -3.35 6.17 21.32
N PRO A 335 -3.87 5.10 21.97
CA PRO A 335 -3.11 4.35 22.97
C PRO A 335 -1.74 3.91 22.46
N PRO A 336 -0.69 3.95 23.31
CA PRO A 336 0.69 3.64 22.94
C PRO A 336 0.91 2.12 22.81
N ASN A 337 0.25 1.54 21.80
CA ASN A 337 0.43 0.17 21.35
C ASN A 337 1.04 0.19 19.94
N LYS A 338 1.85 -0.83 19.61
CA LYS A 338 2.41 -1.00 18.27
C LYS A 338 1.29 -1.01 17.24
N SER A 339 1.50 -0.32 16.11
CA SER A 339 0.46 -0.15 15.10
C SER A 339 0.22 -1.40 14.25
N GLY A 340 1.21 -2.29 14.17
CA GLY A 340 1.27 -3.39 13.21
C GLY A 340 2.08 -3.06 11.96
N GLU A 341 2.40 -1.77 11.74
CA GLU A 341 3.24 -1.32 10.63
C GLU A 341 4.73 -1.57 10.94
N HIS A 342 5.51 -1.94 9.91
CA HIS A 342 6.94 -2.27 10.04
C HIS A 342 7.86 -1.21 9.44
N ILE A 343 7.34 -0.02 9.09
CA ILE A 343 8.14 1.09 8.54
C ILE A 343 9.20 1.53 9.55
N VAL A 344 8.80 1.72 10.82
CA VAL A 344 9.73 2.11 11.89
C VAL A 344 10.68 0.98 12.25
N ASP A 345 10.23 -0.28 12.16
CA ASP A 345 11.08 -1.45 12.37
C ASP A 345 12.17 -1.55 11.28
N PHE A 346 11.86 -1.21 10.02
CA PHE A 346 12.84 -1.09 8.95
C PHE A 346 13.89 -0.02 9.26
N ILE A 347 13.46 1.18 9.66
CA ILE A 347 14.37 2.29 10.04
C ILE A 347 15.29 1.86 11.20
N ASP A 348 14.73 1.21 12.22
CA ASP A 348 15.49 0.66 13.36
C ASP A 348 16.53 -0.38 12.92
N SER A 349 16.13 -1.32 12.06
CA SER A 349 17.04 -2.33 11.51
C SER A 349 18.20 -1.72 10.70
N VAL A 350 17.92 -0.68 9.90
CA VAL A 350 18.93 0.00 9.10
C VAL A 350 19.90 0.80 9.97
N LEU A 351 19.42 1.53 10.97
CA LEU A 351 20.26 2.37 11.81
C LEU A 351 21.05 1.59 12.86
N ASN A 352 20.44 0.56 13.45
CA ASN A 352 20.99 -0.14 14.60
C ASN A 352 21.54 -1.52 14.29
N GLY A 353 21.43 -1.99 13.04
CA GLY A 353 21.98 -3.28 12.61
C GLY A 353 21.29 -4.48 13.26
N VAL A 354 20.05 -4.33 13.74
CA VAL A 354 19.26 -5.43 14.29
C VAL A 354 18.55 -6.14 13.14
N GLU A 355 18.90 -7.40 12.90
CA GLU A 355 18.24 -8.19 11.84
C GLU A 355 16.74 -8.36 12.15
N ARG A 356 15.89 -7.95 11.21
CA ARG A 356 14.45 -8.21 11.25
C ARG A 356 13.97 -8.79 9.92
N ARG A 357 12.99 -9.68 10.01
CA ARG A 357 12.24 -10.17 8.85
C ARG A 357 11.07 -9.22 8.57
N ILE A 358 11.02 -8.64 7.38
CA ILE A 358 9.99 -7.67 6.96
C ILE A 358 9.50 -8.05 5.56
N ILE A 359 8.19 -7.87 5.29
CA ILE A 359 7.66 -7.95 3.93
C ILE A 359 7.88 -6.59 3.25
N LEU A 360 8.70 -6.55 2.20
CA LEU A 360 9.02 -5.34 1.45
C LEU A 360 8.81 -5.55 -0.04
N ASN A 361 8.60 -4.45 -0.74
CA ASN A 361 8.67 -4.38 -2.19
C ASN A 361 10.11 -4.03 -2.57
N VAL A 362 10.78 -4.94 -3.28
CA VAL A 362 12.21 -4.85 -3.63
C VAL A 362 12.43 -5.25 -5.09
N PRO A 363 13.54 -4.82 -5.72
CA PRO A 363 13.88 -5.26 -7.07
C PRO A 363 14.05 -6.77 -7.17
N ASN A 364 13.50 -7.35 -8.25
CA ASN A 364 13.64 -8.77 -8.54
C ASN A 364 15.05 -9.17 -9.02
N GLU A 365 15.98 -8.21 -9.16
CA GLU A 365 17.42 -8.44 -9.33
C GLU A 365 18.00 -9.35 -8.23
N LEU A 366 17.34 -9.40 -7.07
CA LEU A 366 17.63 -10.33 -5.97
C LEU A 366 17.25 -11.79 -6.27
N GLY A 367 16.63 -12.08 -7.42
CA GLY A 367 16.31 -13.43 -7.88
C GLY A 367 15.11 -14.09 -7.18
N ILE A 368 14.20 -13.30 -6.60
CA ILE A 368 13.08 -13.78 -5.78
C ILE A 368 12.05 -14.56 -6.61
N LEU A 369 11.62 -13.99 -7.74
CA LEU A 369 10.67 -14.59 -8.68
C LEU A 369 11.35 -14.72 -10.05
N PRO A 370 12.09 -15.82 -10.31
CA PRO A 370 13.06 -15.91 -11.41
C PRO A 370 12.43 -15.92 -12.82
N ARG A 371 11.10 -16.08 -12.94
CA ARG A 371 10.41 -15.99 -14.24
C ARG A 371 9.77 -14.63 -14.50
N LEU A 372 9.92 -13.67 -13.59
CA LEU A 372 9.60 -12.25 -13.83
C LEU A 372 10.86 -11.51 -14.28
N PRO A 373 10.72 -10.36 -14.97
CA PRO A 373 11.85 -9.48 -15.28
C PRO A 373 12.65 -9.10 -14.03
N SER A 374 13.96 -8.89 -14.17
CA SER A 374 14.83 -8.54 -13.04
C SER A 374 14.55 -7.13 -12.52
N ASP A 375 14.19 -6.20 -13.39
CA ASP A 375 13.89 -4.81 -13.08
C ASP A 375 12.47 -4.58 -12.56
N ALA A 376 11.65 -5.62 -12.47
CA ALA A 376 10.34 -5.57 -11.84
C ALA A 376 10.48 -5.50 -10.31
N ILE A 377 9.62 -4.73 -9.65
CA ILE A 377 9.49 -4.77 -8.19
C ILE A 377 8.59 -5.93 -7.77
N VAL A 378 9.03 -6.68 -6.77
CA VAL A 378 8.30 -7.82 -6.20
C VAL A 378 8.11 -7.63 -4.69
N GLU A 379 7.01 -8.14 -4.16
CA GLU A 379 6.73 -8.13 -2.72
C GLU A 379 7.10 -9.48 -2.10
N ALA A 380 8.02 -9.46 -1.14
CA ALA A 380 8.55 -10.67 -0.52
C ALA A 380 9.09 -10.43 0.90
N PRO A 381 9.20 -11.48 1.73
CA PRO A 381 9.95 -11.43 2.97
C PRO A 381 11.45 -11.30 2.70
N VAL A 382 12.02 -10.32 3.38
CA VAL A 382 13.46 -10.06 3.39
C VAL A 382 13.96 -9.94 4.82
N TYR A 383 15.23 -10.26 5.04
CA TYR A 383 15.96 -9.96 6.26
C TYR A 383 16.71 -8.65 6.07
N VAL A 384 16.46 -7.70 6.97
CA VAL A 384 17.05 -6.35 6.93
C VAL A 384 18.01 -6.19 8.09
N THR A 385 19.27 -5.88 7.78
CA THR A 385 20.33 -5.61 8.77
C THR A 385 21.25 -4.51 8.27
N GLY A 386 21.23 -3.34 8.90
CA GLY A 386 21.95 -2.20 8.34
C GLY A 386 21.45 -1.87 6.93
N ASN A 387 22.36 -1.63 6.00
CA ASN A 387 22.01 -1.44 4.58
C ASN A 387 21.82 -2.75 3.80
N ASN A 388 21.96 -3.91 4.44
CA ASN A 388 21.84 -5.19 3.76
C ASN A 388 20.38 -5.67 3.74
N ILE A 389 19.87 -5.96 2.54
CA ILE A 389 18.58 -6.58 2.31
C ILE A 389 18.83 -7.95 1.68
N ARG A 390 18.48 -9.00 2.40
CA ARG A 390 18.66 -10.39 1.94
C ARG A 390 17.28 -11.05 1.76
N PRO A 391 16.92 -11.51 0.56
CA PRO A 391 15.64 -12.19 0.36
C PRO A 391 15.59 -13.51 1.15
N GLU A 392 14.43 -13.83 1.70
CA GLU A 392 14.17 -15.18 2.19
C GLU A 392 14.03 -16.13 0.99
N PRO A 393 14.64 -17.34 1.01
CA PRO A 393 14.43 -18.33 -0.05
C PRO A 393 12.95 -18.67 -0.22
N ILE A 394 12.41 -18.41 -1.42
CA ILE A 394 11.02 -18.68 -1.77
C ILE A 394 10.85 -20.16 -2.13
N VAL A 395 9.79 -20.78 -1.61
CA VAL A 395 9.46 -22.19 -1.87
C VAL A 395 8.04 -22.34 -2.43
N ASN A 396 7.74 -23.49 -3.04
CA ASN A 396 6.38 -23.92 -3.37
C ASN A 396 5.54 -22.92 -4.18
N VAL A 397 6.12 -22.30 -5.21
CA VAL A 397 5.37 -21.43 -6.14
C VAL A 397 4.83 -22.24 -7.31
N PRO A 398 3.50 -22.46 -7.45
CA PRO A 398 2.95 -23.16 -8.59
C PRO A 398 3.25 -22.45 -9.90
N SER A 399 3.65 -23.19 -10.93
CA SER A 399 4.02 -22.61 -12.23
C SER A 399 2.90 -21.79 -12.89
N ARG A 400 1.63 -22.08 -12.54
CA ARG A 400 0.42 -21.38 -12.99
C ARG A 400 0.30 -19.95 -12.45
N MET A 401 0.95 -19.62 -11.33
CA MET A 401 0.93 -18.25 -10.77
C MET A 401 1.45 -17.23 -11.78
N TYR A 402 2.50 -17.58 -12.53
CA TYR A 402 3.10 -16.67 -13.51
C TYR A 402 2.13 -16.27 -14.63
N PRO A 403 1.63 -17.18 -15.48
CA PRO A 403 0.78 -16.79 -16.62
C PRO A 403 -0.62 -16.30 -16.25
N TYR A 404 -1.19 -16.74 -15.13
CA TYR A 404 -2.58 -16.41 -14.79
C TYR A 404 -2.73 -15.29 -13.76
N VAL A 405 -1.66 -14.94 -13.04
CA VAL A 405 -1.70 -13.95 -11.95
C VAL A 405 -0.69 -12.83 -12.20
N TRP A 406 0.61 -13.16 -12.18
CA TRP A 406 1.64 -12.13 -12.14
C TRP A 406 1.95 -11.51 -13.50
N TYR A 407 1.97 -12.28 -14.61
CA TYR A 407 2.14 -11.69 -15.94
C TYR A 407 0.97 -10.79 -16.35
N PRO A 408 -0.31 -11.16 -16.12
CA PRO A 408 -1.43 -10.25 -16.36
C PRO A 408 -1.31 -8.97 -15.54
N ARG A 409 -1.01 -9.08 -14.23
CA ARG A 409 -0.81 -7.92 -13.35
C ARG A 409 0.32 -7.01 -13.83
N LEU A 410 1.47 -7.60 -14.17
CA LEU A 410 2.63 -6.87 -14.64
C LEU A 410 2.36 -6.21 -15.99
N SER A 411 1.59 -6.84 -16.87
CA SER A 411 1.21 -6.25 -18.15
C SER A 411 0.41 -4.95 -17.98
N VAL A 412 -0.43 -4.84 -16.93
CA VAL A 412 -1.11 -3.58 -16.58
C VAL A 412 -0.10 -2.52 -16.13
N THR A 413 0.86 -2.90 -15.27
CA THR A 413 1.96 -2.02 -14.83
C THR A 413 2.75 -1.49 -16.03
N GLU A 414 3.17 -2.36 -16.95
CA GLU A 414 3.97 -1.97 -18.11
C GLU A 414 3.21 -1.01 -19.03
N ARG A 415 1.94 -1.30 -19.36
CA ARG A 415 1.14 -0.38 -20.19
C ARG A 415 0.95 0.98 -19.53
N ALA A 416 0.70 1.02 -18.22
CA ALA A 416 0.53 2.29 -17.50
C ALA A 416 1.83 3.11 -17.47
N LEU A 417 2.96 2.47 -17.18
CA LEU A 417 4.26 3.15 -17.14
C LEU A 417 4.73 3.56 -18.52
N GLU A 418 4.49 2.75 -19.56
CA GLU A 418 4.82 3.10 -20.95
C GLU A 418 4.02 4.31 -21.42
N ALA A 419 2.70 4.32 -21.18
CA ALA A 419 1.86 5.47 -21.49
C ALA A 419 2.35 6.73 -20.76
N TYR A 420 2.66 6.61 -19.46
CA TYR A 420 3.17 7.70 -18.64
C TYR A 420 4.51 8.23 -19.18
N LEU A 421 5.51 7.38 -19.40
CA LEU A 421 6.83 7.80 -19.87
C LEU A 421 6.78 8.43 -21.27
N ALA A 422 5.93 7.90 -22.15
CA ALA A 422 5.74 8.43 -23.50
C ALA A 422 4.89 9.71 -23.53
N GLY A 423 4.14 10.02 -22.47
CA GLY A 423 3.13 11.09 -22.49
C GLY A 423 2.07 10.88 -23.57
N SER A 424 1.73 9.62 -23.87
CA SER A 424 0.89 9.27 -25.03
C SER A 424 -0.55 9.00 -24.61
N LYS A 425 -1.47 9.87 -25.04
CA LYS A 425 -2.91 9.60 -24.88
C LYS A 425 -3.33 8.36 -25.68
N GLY A 426 -2.70 8.12 -26.83
CA GLY A 426 -2.97 6.95 -27.66
C GLY A 426 -2.68 5.64 -26.93
N LEU A 427 -1.61 5.58 -26.14
CA LEU A 427 -1.29 4.39 -25.34
C LEU A 427 -2.27 4.16 -24.19
N LEU A 428 -2.84 5.22 -23.60
CA LEU A 428 -3.92 5.07 -22.63
C LEU A 428 -5.17 4.43 -23.27
N ILE A 429 -5.52 4.88 -24.48
CA ILE A 429 -6.65 4.32 -25.25
C ILE A 429 -6.37 2.86 -25.64
N GLU A 430 -5.16 2.57 -26.12
CA GLU A 430 -4.74 1.20 -26.45
C GLU A 430 -4.79 0.28 -25.22
N ALA A 431 -4.39 0.77 -24.06
CA ALA A 431 -4.48 -0.01 -22.82
C ALA A 431 -5.93 -0.40 -22.49
N LEU A 432 -6.92 0.46 -22.79
CA LEU A 432 -8.33 0.14 -22.64
C LEU A 432 -8.85 -0.87 -23.67
N MET A 433 -8.16 -1.09 -24.80
CA MET A 433 -8.54 -2.14 -25.76
C MET A 433 -8.35 -3.54 -25.17
N HIS A 434 -7.52 -3.68 -24.12
CA HIS A 434 -7.38 -4.92 -23.36
C HIS A 434 -8.41 -5.09 -22.23
N ASP A 435 -9.24 -4.07 -21.98
CA ASP A 435 -10.25 -4.12 -20.93
C ASP A 435 -11.51 -4.84 -21.44
N PRO A 436 -12.01 -5.89 -20.73
CA PRO A 436 -13.19 -6.64 -21.18
C PRO A 436 -14.49 -5.84 -21.14
N ARG A 437 -14.49 -4.63 -20.57
CA ARG A 437 -15.65 -3.71 -20.54
C ARG A 437 -15.70 -2.82 -21.78
N THR A 438 -14.60 -2.69 -22.52
CA THR A 438 -14.53 -1.90 -23.75
C THR A 438 -15.29 -2.60 -24.88
N ARG A 439 -16.16 -1.84 -25.57
CA ARG A 439 -17.04 -2.29 -26.65
C ARG A 439 -16.72 -1.62 -27.98
N SER A 440 -16.04 -0.48 -27.96
CA SER A 440 -15.58 0.22 -29.15
C SER A 440 -14.38 1.11 -28.83
N ASN A 441 -13.64 1.50 -29.88
CA ASN A 441 -12.56 2.48 -29.78
C ASN A 441 -13.10 3.86 -29.34
N GLU A 442 -14.29 4.23 -29.80
CA GLU A 442 -14.95 5.48 -29.48
C GLU A 442 -15.23 5.59 -27.98
N GLN A 443 -15.74 4.52 -27.34
CA GLN A 443 -15.97 4.46 -25.90
C GLN A 443 -14.68 4.73 -25.11
N ALA A 444 -13.58 4.08 -25.49
CA ALA A 444 -12.29 4.25 -24.83
C ALA A 444 -11.71 5.66 -25.05
N ARG A 445 -11.85 6.22 -26.25
CA ARG A 445 -11.43 7.59 -26.56
C ARG A 445 -12.22 8.62 -25.74
N GLU A 446 -13.54 8.48 -25.70
CA GLU A 446 -14.42 9.41 -25.00
C GLU A 446 -14.18 9.41 -23.49
N VAL A 447 -14.04 8.24 -22.86
CA VAL A 447 -13.75 8.18 -21.42
C VAL A 447 -12.41 8.83 -21.08
N ILE A 448 -11.37 8.60 -21.88
CA ILE A 448 -10.06 9.20 -21.66
C ILE A 448 -10.14 10.71 -21.85
N GLU A 449 -10.81 11.20 -22.90
CA GLU A 449 -10.99 12.63 -23.13
C GLU A 449 -11.74 13.31 -21.98
N ASP A 450 -12.82 12.72 -21.50
CA ASP A 450 -13.60 13.28 -20.38
C ASP A 450 -12.78 13.31 -19.08
N LEU A 451 -12.03 12.24 -18.79
CA LEU A 451 -11.14 12.20 -17.63
C LEU A 451 -10.02 13.24 -17.71
N LEU A 452 -9.41 13.43 -18.89
CA LEU A 452 -8.39 14.47 -19.11
C LEU A 452 -8.98 15.89 -19.02
N ASN A 453 -10.25 16.06 -19.38
CA ASN A 453 -10.94 17.35 -19.36
C ASN A 453 -11.50 17.74 -17.97
N LEU A 454 -11.38 16.88 -16.96
CA LEU A 454 -11.76 17.22 -15.59
C LEU A 454 -10.98 18.45 -15.08
N PRO A 455 -11.61 19.40 -14.36
CA PRO A 455 -10.97 20.67 -13.98
C PRO A 455 -9.66 20.53 -13.20
N PHE A 456 -9.53 19.47 -12.39
CA PHE A 456 -8.35 19.18 -11.58
C PHE A 456 -7.26 18.36 -12.29
N ASN A 457 -7.46 18.04 -13.58
CA ASN A 457 -6.58 17.21 -14.42
C ASN A 457 -5.88 18.03 -15.53
N SER A 458 -5.72 19.34 -15.36
CA SER A 458 -5.03 20.18 -16.34
C SER A 458 -3.57 19.75 -16.58
N ASP A 459 -2.89 19.29 -15.54
CA ASP A 459 -1.53 18.72 -15.58
C ASP A 459 -1.49 17.37 -16.31
N LEU A 460 -2.43 16.49 -16.01
CA LEU A 460 -2.64 15.21 -16.67
C LEU A 460 -2.86 15.41 -18.19
N LYS A 461 -3.73 16.35 -18.56
CA LYS A 461 -4.03 16.73 -19.95
C LYS A 461 -2.84 17.34 -20.67
N ALA A 462 -2.02 18.13 -19.98
CA ALA A 462 -0.82 18.71 -20.56
C ALA A 462 0.27 17.64 -20.84
N HIS A 463 0.31 16.60 -20.01
CA HIS A 463 1.24 15.47 -20.12
C HIS A 463 0.87 14.51 -21.26
N TYR A 464 -0.39 14.06 -21.31
CA TYR A 464 -0.86 13.10 -22.31
C TYR A 464 -1.34 13.79 -23.58
N LYS A 465 -0.48 13.80 -24.62
CA LYS A 465 -0.73 14.45 -25.90
C LYS A 465 -1.36 13.51 -26.93
#